data_AF-A0A7S1ASE1-F1
#
_entry.id   AF-A0A7S1ASE1-F1
#
_cell.length_a   1.000
_cell.length_b   1.000
_cell.length_c   1.000
_cell.angle_alpha   90.00
_cell.angle_beta   90.00
_cell.angle_gamma   90.00
#
_symmetry.space_group_name_H-M   'P 1'
#
loop_
_entity.id
_entity.type
_entity.pdbx_description
1 polymer ?
#
loop_
_entity_poly.entity_id
_entity_poly.type
_entity_poly.pdbx_seq_one_letter_code
_entity_poly.pdbx_strand_id
1 'polypeptide(L)'
;MPPPQALTGEAVDQVLVKLDEAADRVGEFGDSMVKVRRAEFDLLAQIEVIRDMMERSFRSTTDHGALKETFGGDCERISHVRAILENVELSDMNKGDQRWNTCLSMVQTVEKVLADMGLSRELRKAQRRFTERVKKRQSTRKSIRASQILKAIDPEILAKSAAAAAQSGDQSLKDKKDVGSDDSGDEAATLANSQEFAALRKVINEMKALEFDASKKEKEAGATFGNFNRAVRDAVKSSPQSLDAAEPKDKVLKFLQSYMESAPKMSARVVSVFKLLFELESWANVADDDPDLEGLLRETAPEAFMRRSTLGAKARGAVGALLVNVIAAHGLARREDADPRVKVSVGDQERETETEFDTLSPRYTEGIWVMDVFSEDALLELEVLDDAGSWGHIEIPVNTAPGNLGQKRIHSLEHGDGGTLEIDVAFTKADEASSVTPTSANDAPVKRVSRAWALEKNATQIPTKRKAPKPKT
;
A
#
# COMPACT_ATOMS: atom_id res chain seq x y z
N MET A 1 7.32 47.33 6.55
CA MET A 1 7.10 46.16 7.41
C MET A 1 5.61 46.07 7.68
N PRO A 2 4.96 44.92 7.49
CA PRO A 2 3.58 44.73 7.91
C PRO A 2 3.47 44.96 9.43
N PRO A 3 2.35 45.49 9.94
CA PRO A 3 2.16 45.67 11.37
C PRO A 3 2.24 44.32 12.09
N PRO A 4 2.79 44.29 13.32
CA PRO A 4 2.88 43.06 14.10
C PRO A 4 1.47 42.48 14.31
N GLN A 5 1.26 41.24 13.87
CA GLN A 5 -0.02 40.54 14.06
C GLN A 5 -0.32 40.37 15.54
N ALA A 6 -1.58 40.47 15.94
CA ALA A 6 -2.00 40.19 17.31
C ALA A 6 -1.67 38.73 17.68
N LEU A 7 -1.20 38.52 18.91
CA LEU A 7 -0.89 37.18 19.41
C LEU A 7 -2.18 36.54 19.94
N THR A 8 -2.97 35.96 19.04
CA THR A 8 -4.21 35.23 19.37
C THR A 8 -4.15 33.82 18.78
N GLY A 9 -4.89 32.88 19.36
CA GLY A 9 -5.03 31.52 18.82
C GLY A 9 -5.52 31.52 17.37
N GLU A 10 -6.53 32.34 17.05
CA GLU A 10 -7.07 32.48 15.68
C GLU A 10 -6.01 32.97 14.68
N ALA A 11 -5.16 33.92 15.08
CA ALA A 11 -4.08 34.39 14.22
C ALA A 11 -3.05 33.28 13.94
N VAL A 12 -2.75 32.44 14.94
CA VAL A 12 -1.89 31.27 14.75
C VAL A 12 -2.55 30.28 13.79
N ASP A 13 -3.83 29.99 13.96
CA ASP A 13 -4.56 29.04 13.11
C ASP A 13 -4.56 29.49 11.64
N GLN A 14 -4.72 30.80 11.39
CA GLN A 14 -4.61 31.37 10.04
C GLN A 14 -3.20 31.20 9.43
N VAL A 15 -2.14 31.27 10.24
CA VAL A 15 -0.78 31.02 9.78
C VAL A 15 -0.55 29.53 9.52
N LEU A 16 -1.11 28.65 10.36
CA LEU A 16 -1.03 27.19 10.17
C LEU A 16 -1.71 26.73 8.88
N VAL A 17 -2.86 27.30 8.53
CA VAL A 17 -3.51 27.02 7.23
C VAL A 17 -2.59 27.38 6.06
N LYS A 18 -1.95 28.56 6.10
CA LYS A 18 -1.01 28.99 5.05
C LYS A 18 0.26 28.15 5.03
N LEU A 19 0.71 27.72 6.21
CA LEU A 19 1.88 26.86 6.37
C LEU A 19 1.62 25.49 5.72
N ASP A 20 0.44 24.91 5.96
CA ASP A 20 -0.05 23.70 5.30
C ASP A 20 -0.12 23.89 3.78
N GLU A 21 -0.80 24.93 3.30
CA GLU A 21 -0.91 25.23 1.86
C GLU A 21 0.46 25.42 1.19
N ALA A 22 1.45 25.97 1.89
CA ALA A 22 2.80 26.10 1.39
C ALA A 22 3.54 24.75 1.37
N ALA A 23 3.46 23.97 2.45
CA ALA A 23 4.03 22.62 2.54
C ALA A 23 3.46 21.69 1.46
N ASP A 24 2.16 21.82 1.20
CA ASP A 24 1.46 21.10 0.14
C ASP A 24 2.05 21.37 -1.23
N ARG A 25 2.22 22.65 -1.55
CA ARG A 25 2.77 23.09 -2.84
C ARG A 25 4.22 22.61 -3.04
N VAL A 26 5.02 22.49 -1.97
CA VAL A 26 6.37 21.91 -2.05
C VAL A 26 6.30 20.45 -2.53
N GLY A 27 5.41 19.64 -1.95
CA GLY A 27 5.24 18.24 -2.34
C GLY A 27 4.61 18.06 -3.73
N GLU A 28 3.68 18.93 -4.12
CA GLU A 28 3.01 18.88 -5.42
C GLU A 28 3.95 19.23 -6.58
N PHE A 29 4.85 20.19 -6.39
CA PHE A 29 5.68 20.72 -7.47
C PHE A 29 6.97 19.96 -7.73
N GLY A 30 7.23 18.82 -7.08
CA GLY A 30 8.54 18.13 -7.07
C GLY A 30 9.29 18.01 -8.41
N ASP A 31 8.59 17.96 -9.57
CA ASP A 31 9.24 17.87 -10.89
C ASP A 31 9.65 19.23 -11.49
N SER A 32 9.14 20.34 -10.96
CA SER A 32 9.34 21.69 -11.49
C SER A 32 10.20 22.51 -10.56
N MET A 33 11.51 22.49 -10.78
CA MET A 33 12.50 23.19 -9.96
C MET A 33 12.14 24.65 -9.66
N VAL A 34 11.62 25.40 -10.64
CA VAL A 34 11.22 26.81 -10.44
C VAL A 34 10.01 26.93 -9.51
N LYS A 35 9.02 26.04 -9.64
CA LYS A 35 7.82 26.05 -8.79
C LYS A 35 8.12 25.56 -7.38
N VAL A 36 8.96 24.53 -7.23
CA VAL A 36 9.44 24.05 -5.92
C VAL A 36 10.12 25.18 -5.17
N ARG A 37 11.09 25.86 -5.79
CA ARG A 37 11.81 26.97 -5.15
C ARG A 37 10.88 28.08 -4.67
N ARG A 38 9.86 28.42 -5.46
CA ARG A 38 8.86 29.41 -5.07
C ARG A 38 8.01 28.92 -3.89
N ALA A 39 7.56 27.67 -3.92
CA ALA A 39 6.77 27.09 -2.82
C ALA A 39 7.58 26.98 -1.52
N GLU A 40 8.86 26.60 -1.60
CA GLU A 40 9.77 26.55 -0.45
C GLU A 40 9.99 27.94 0.14
N PHE A 41 10.12 28.98 -0.70
CA PHE A 41 10.23 30.35 -0.23
C PHE A 41 8.95 30.81 0.49
N ASP A 42 7.78 30.51 -0.07
CA ASP A 42 6.50 30.79 0.56
C ASP A 42 6.38 30.07 1.92
N LEU A 43 6.82 28.81 2.01
CA LEU A 43 6.83 28.00 3.22
C LEU A 43 7.75 28.61 4.29
N LEU A 44 9.00 28.94 3.92
CA LEU A 44 9.98 29.55 4.82
C LEU A 44 9.50 30.92 5.34
N ALA A 45 8.75 31.67 4.55
CA ALA A 45 8.12 32.91 5.00
C ALA A 45 7.05 32.66 6.08
N GLN A 46 6.22 31.62 5.96
CA GLN A 46 5.26 31.27 7.01
C GLN A 46 5.95 30.73 8.27
N ILE A 47 7.04 29.96 8.11
CA ILE A 47 7.87 29.46 9.22
C ILE A 47 8.46 30.62 10.04
N GLU A 48 8.90 31.69 9.38
CA GLU A 48 9.36 32.89 10.05
C GLU A 48 8.24 33.60 10.83
N VAL A 49 7.05 33.74 10.24
CA VAL A 49 5.90 34.36 10.91
C VAL A 49 5.54 33.58 12.18
N ILE A 50 5.44 32.24 12.11
CA ILE A 50 5.06 31.43 13.28
C ILE A 50 6.17 31.43 14.35
N ARG A 51 7.44 31.41 13.96
CA ARG A 51 8.59 31.59 14.88
C ARG A 51 8.46 32.89 15.66
N ASP A 52 8.20 33.99 14.97
CA ASP A 52 8.09 35.32 15.58
C ASP A 52 6.86 35.44 16.49
N MET A 53 5.79 34.67 16.23
CA MET A 53 4.65 34.55 17.15
C MET A 53 5.04 33.78 18.41
N MET A 54 5.74 32.65 18.30
CA MET A 54 6.26 31.90 19.44
C MET A 54 7.20 32.76 20.30
N GLU A 55 8.16 33.45 19.67
CA GLU A 55 9.11 34.31 20.39
C GLU A 55 8.41 35.48 21.11
N ARG A 56 7.41 36.10 20.48
CA ARG A 56 6.61 37.16 21.13
C ARG A 56 5.79 36.63 22.29
N SER A 57 5.24 35.42 22.19
CA SER A 57 4.51 34.78 23.29
C SER A 57 5.40 34.52 24.51
N PHE A 58 6.68 34.21 24.27
CA PHE A 58 7.67 34.07 25.33
C PHE A 58 8.05 35.39 26.00
N ARG A 59 8.12 36.47 25.23
CA ARG A 59 8.55 37.78 25.75
C ARG A 59 7.44 38.56 26.47
N SER A 60 6.17 38.25 26.19
CA SER A 60 5.04 39.09 26.60
C SER A 60 4.60 38.92 28.06
N THR A 61 4.98 37.85 28.77
CA THR A 61 4.48 37.58 30.12
C THR A 61 5.50 36.91 31.02
N THR A 62 5.55 37.33 32.29
CA THR A 62 6.30 36.65 33.37
C THR A 62 5.72 35.27 33.69
N ASP A 63 4.43 35.05 33.42
CA ASP A 63 3.68 33.86 33.87
C ASP A 63 3.28 32.86 32.75
N HIS A 64 3.90 32.92 31.56
CA HIS A 64 3.63 32.02 30.41
C HIS A 64 2.14 31.88 30.01
N GLY A 65 1.24 32.74 30.50
CA GLY A 65 -0.21 32.61 30.26
C GLY A 65 -0.58 32.75 28.78
N ALA A 66 0.04 33.72 28.09
CA ALA A 66 -0.18 33.90 26.65
C ALA A 66 0.34 32.70 25.83
N LEU A 67 1.45 32.08 26.25
CA LEU A 67 1.97 30.87 25.63
C LEU A 67 1.00 29.71 25.82
N LYS A 68 0.45 29.53 27.02
CA LYS A 68 -0.53 28.47 27.32
C LYS A 68 -1.82 28.66 26.53
N GLU A 69 -2.37 29.87 26.49
CA GLU A 69 -3.59 30.17 25.74
C GLU A 69 -3.41 29.98 24.23
N THR A 70 -2.24 30.38 23.70
CA THR A 70 -1.98 30.33 22.26
C THR A 70 -1.56 28.94 21.79
N PHE A 71 -0.61 28.29 22.48
CA PHE A 71 0.04 27.05 22.04
C PHE A 71 -0.15 25.86 23.00
N GLY A 72 -0.58 26.10 24.24
CA GLY A 72 -0.61 25.08 25.29
C GLY A 72 -1.94 24.40 25.55
N GLY A 73 -3.08 24.97 25.12
CA GLY A 73 -4.42 24.43 25.42
C GLY A 73 -4.55 22.93 25.18
N ASP A 74 -4.48 22.52 23.92
CA ASP A 74 -4.53 21.14 23.43
C ASP A 74 -3.16 20.66 22.89
N CYS A 75 -2.15 21.52 22.92
CA CYS A 75 -0.84 21.33 22.29
C CYS A 75 -0.89 21.04 20.78
N GLU A 76 -2.02 21.25 20.11
CA GLU A 76 -2.20 20.90 18.70
C GLU A 76 -1.38 21.80 17.80
N ARG A 77 -1.48 23.12 18.00
CA ARG A 77 -0.77 24.11 17.17
C ARG A 77 0.73 23.90 17.15
N ILE A 78 1.35 23.66 18.32
CA ILE A 78 2.80 23.46 18.40
C ILE A 78 3.21 22.13 17.75
N SER A 79 2.42 21.08 17.97
CA SER A 79 2.63 19.77 17.38
C SER A 79 2.47 19.77 15.86
N HIS A 80 1.55 20.59 15.34
CA HIS A 80 1.35 20.80 13.91
C HIS A 80 2.58 21.44 13.26
N VAL A 81 3.11 22.52 13.84
CA VAL A 81 4.35 23.15 13.36
C VAL A 81 5.50 22.14 13.37
N ARG A 82 5.64 21.38 14.46
CA ARG A 82 6.67 20.34 14.57
C ARG A 82 6.56 19.30 13.46
N ALA A 83 5.37 18.75 13.26
CA ALA A 83 5.14 17.73 12.26
C ALA A 83 5.50 18.22 10.84
N ILE A 84 5.22 19.47 10.50
CA ILE A 84 5.61 20.05 9.21
C ILE A 84 7.14 20.16 9.11
N LEU A 85 7.80 20.70 10.14
CA LEU A 85 9.25 20.88 10.17
C LEU A 85 10.05 19.56 10.14
N GLU A 86 9.47 18.45 10.59
CA GLU A 86 10.13 17.15 10.59
C GLU A 86 9.84 16.33 9.32
N ASN A 87 8.70 16.54 8.64
CA ASN A 87 8.29 15.70 7.51
C ASN A 87 8.42 16.36 6.13
N VAL A 88 8.60 17.68 6.04
CA VAL A 88 8.79 18.35 4.74
C VAL A 88 10.27 18.40 4.39
N GLU A 89 10.61 17.82 3.24
CA GLU A 89 11.96 17.86 2.68
C GLU A 89 12.13 19.11 1.81
N LEU A 90 13.13 19.95 2.14
CA LEU A 90 13.54 21.07 1.30
C LEU A 90 14.62 20.63 0.31
N SER A 91 14.65 21.28 -0.85
CA SER A 91 15.67 21.11 -1.87
C SER A 91 17.08 21.43 -1.34
N ASP A 92 18.11 20.91 -2.02
CA ASP A 92 19.52 21.14 -1.66
C ASP A 92 19.90 22.62 -1.50
N MET A 93 19.20 23.51 -2.21
CA MET A 93 19.44 24.95 -2.16
C MET A 93 18.95 25.57 -0.84
N ASN A 94 17.87 25.03 -0.25
CA ASN A 94 17.19 25.60 0.91
C ASN A 94 17.28 24.73 2.18
N LYS A 95 17.79 23.49 2.10
CA LYS A 95 17.95 22.60 3.27
C LYS A 95 18.80 23.17 4.41
N GLY A 96 19.65 24.17 4.12
CA GLY A 96 20.48 24.87 5.09
C GLY A 96 19.91 26.21 5.59
N ASP A 97 18.66 26.56 5.25
CA ASP A 97 18.09 27.86 5.62
C ASP A 97 17.98 28.00 7.16
N GLN A 98 18.53 29.10 7.68
CA GLN A 98 18.59 29.35 9.13
C GLN A 98 17.20 29.45 9.77
N ARG A 99 16.17 29.91 9.05
CA ARG A 99 14.81 30.08 9.58
C ARG A 99 14.21 28.76 9.99
N TRP A 100 14.50 27.68 9.27
CA TRP A 100 14.06 26.32 9.60
C TRP A 100 14.59 25.86 10.95
N ASN A 101 15.92 25.85 11.11
CA ASN A 101 16.57 25.39 12.34
C ASN A 101 16.24 26.26 13.55
N THR A 102 16.11 27.58 13.34
CA THR A 102 15.73 28.50 14.41
C THR A 102 14.27 28.26 14.84
N CYS A 103 13.36 28.04 13.90
CA CYS A 103 11.97 27.72 14.22
C CYS A 103 11.87 26.38 14.96
N LEU A 104 12.57 25.34 14.50
CA LEU A 104 12.60 24.04 15.19
C LEU A 104 13.14 24.15 16.62
N SER A 105 14.20 24.93 16.84
CA SER A 105 14.74 25.20 18.18
C SER A 105 13.73 25.93 19.07
N MET A 106 12.97 26.87 18.50
CA MET A 106 11.90 27.57 19.21
C MET A 106 10.76 26.62 19.58
N VAL A 107 10.36 25.75 18.66
CA VAL A 107 9.35 24.69 18.93
C VAL A 107 9.78 23.83 20.12
N GLN A 108 11.00 23.32 20.11
CA GLN A 108 11.54 22.52 21.23
C GLN A 108 11.56 23.28 22.56
N THR A 109 11.74 24.61 22.51
CA THR A 109 11.71 25.46 23.71
C THR A 109 10.28 25.63 24.23
N VAL A 110 9.30 25.90 23.35
CA VAL A 110 7.87 25.93 23.71
C VAL A 110 7.46 24.60 24.35
N GLU A 111 7.81 23.49 23.72
CA GLU A 111 7.47 22.14 24.17
C GLU A 111 7.98 21.82 25.57
N LYS A 112 9.23 22.21 25.88
CA LYS A 112 9.78 22.06 27.24
C LYS A 112 8.97 22.84 28.26
N VAL A 113 8.62 24.09 27.95
CA VAL A 113 7.82 24.91 28.87
C VAL A 113 6.41 24.34 29.04
N LEU A 114 5.76 23.89 27.98
CA LEU A 114 4.45 23.22 28.09
C LEU A 114 4.54 21.94 28.92
N ALA A 115 5.61 21.16 28.76
CA ALA A 115 5.88 19.98 29.56
C ALA A 115 6.03 20.32 31.05
N ASP A 116 6.80 21.36 31.38
CA ASP A 116 6.99 21.88 32.74
C ASP A 116 5.68 22.42 33.36
N MET A 117 4.75 22.88 32.51
CA MET A 117 3.39 23.28 32.91
C MET A 117 2.43 22.11 33.12
N GLY A 118 2.92 20.87 33.02
CA GLY A 118 2.13 19.65 33.23
C GLY A 118 1.41 19.14 31.97
N LEU A 119 1.65 19.73 30.79
CA LEU A 119 0.99 19.34 29.53
C LEU A 119 1.79 18.31 28.72
N SER A 120 2.66 17.54 29.40
CA SER A 120 3.55 16.58 28.75
C SER A 120 2.79 15.46 28.03
N ARG A 121 1.65 15.03 28.56
CA ARG A 121 0.86 13.91 28.00
C ARG A 121 0.13 14.37 26.74
N GLU A 122 -0.54 15.51 26.84
CA GLU A 122 -1.27 16.19 25.77
C GLU A 122 -0.33 16.52 24.61
N LEU A 123 0.86 17.03 24.91
CA LEU A 123 1.87 17.31 23.89
C LEU A 123 2.32 16.06 23.12
N ARG A 124 2.67 14.97 23.81
CA ARG A 124 3.07 13.72 23.12
C ARG A 124 1.93 13.14 22.29
N LYS A 125 0.70 13.24 22.78
CA LYS A 125 -0.50 12.81 22.08
C LYS A 125 -0.69 13.63 20.80
N ALA A 126 -0.66 14.96 20.90
CA ALA A 126 -0.77 15.87 19.76
C ALA A 126 0.38 15.66 18.75
N GLN A 127 1.63 15.46 19.20
CA GLN A 127 2.77 15.19 18.32
C GLN A 127 2.58 13.92 17.48
N ARG A 128 2.13 12.82 18.09
CA ARG A 128 1.83 11.58 17.35
C ARG A 128 0.71 11.80 16.33
N ARG A 129 -0.40 12.41 16.77
CA ARG A 129 -1.54 12.79 15.92
C ARG A 129 -1.13 13.53 14.67
N PHE A 130 -0.35 14.60 14.82
CA PHE A 130 0.05 15.43 13.68
C PHE A 130 1.11 14.76 12.81
N THR A 131 2.05 14.01 13.39
CA THR A 131 3.06 13.26 12.61
C THR A 131 2.38 12.26 11.68
N GLU A 132 1.46 11.46 12.20
CA GLU A 132 0.71 10.49 11.40
C GLU A 132 -0.20 11.16 10.36
N ARG A 133 -0.89 12.24 10.75
CA ARG A 133 -1.71 13.04 9.81
C ARG A 133 -0.89 13.57 8.64
N VAL A 134 0.32 14.08 8.89
CA VAL A 134 1.21 14.57 7.82
C VAL A 134 1.70 13.42 6.95
N LYS A 135 2.12 12.29 7.53
CA LYS A 135 2.53 11.09 6.77
C LYS A 135 1.40 10.56 5.87
N LYS A 136 0.18 10.42 6.42
CA LYS A 136 -1.03 9.98 5.68
C LYS A 136 -1.39 10.94 4.54
N ARG A 137 -1.24 12.26 4.76
CA ARG A 137 -1.44 13.28 3.73
C ARG A 137 -0.39 13.15 2.62
N GLN A 138 0.87 12.92 2.96
CA GLN A 138 1.95 12.71 1.99
C GLN A 138 1.75 11.43 1.15
N SER A 139 1.38 10.31 1.76
CA SER A 139 1.11 9.06 1.02
C SER A 139 -0.11 9.19 0.10
N THR A 140 -1.21 9.78 0.60
CA THR A 140 -2.41 10.07 -0.20
C THR A 140 -2.08 10.94 -1.41
N ARG A 141 -1.20 11.94 -1.23
CA ARG A 141 -0.75 12.78 -2.34
C ARG A 141 0.05 12.03 -3.39
N LYS A 142 0.98 11.18 -2.97
CA LYS A 142 1.74 10.33 -3.90
C LYS A 142 0.75 9.52 -4.77
N SER A 143 -0.30 8.98 -4.15
CA SER A 143 -1.37 8.26 -4.85
C SER A 143 -2.23 9.16 -5.78
N ILE A 144 -2.69 10.33 -5.31
CA ILE A 144 -3.48 11.27 -6.14
C ILE A 144 -2.66 11.76 -7.32
N ARG A 145 -1.41 12.13 -7.10
CA ARG A 145 -0.49 12.59 -8.16
C ARG A 145 -0.28 11.50 -9.20
N ALA A 146 -0.05 10.26 -8.78
CA ALA A 146 -0.02 9.11 -9.69
C ALA A 146 -1.31 9.04 -10.52
N SER A 147 -2.48 9.18 -9.89
CA SER A 147 -3.79 9.20 -10.58
C SER A 147 -4.02 10.39 -11.52
N GLN A 148 -3.53 11.59 -11.21
CA GLN A 148 -3.64 12.77 -12.08
C GLN A 148 -2.73 12.63 -13.31
N ILE A 149 -1.50 12.14 -13.13
CA ILE A 149 -0.61 11.78 -14.23
C ILE A 149 -1.31 10.78 -15.15
N LEU A 150 -2.01 9.80 -14.58
CA LEU A 150 -2.84 8.90 -15.37
C LEU A 150 -3.95 9.63 -16.17
N LYS A 151 -4.68 10.58 -15.59
CA LYS A 151 -5.75 11.29 -16.34
C LYS A 151 -5.21 12.21 -17.43
N ALA A 152 -4.02 12.78 -17.27
CA ALA A 152 -3.42 13.72 -18.21
C ALA A 152 -2.86 13.06 -19.48
N ILE A 153 -2.62 11.74 -19.47
CA ILE A 153 -2.20 11.01 -20.67
C ILE A 153 -3.39 10.92 -21.63
N ASP A 154 -3.23 11.58 -22.78
CA ASP A 154 -4.21 11.63 -23.86
C ASP A 154 -4.66 10.20 -24.27
N PRO A 155 -5.97 9.90 -24.23
CA PRO A 155 -6.49 8.60 -24.66
C PRO A 155 -6.13 8.26 -26.11
N GLU A 156 -5.83 9.24 -26.97
CA GLU A 156 -5.36 9.00 -28.34
C GLU A 156 -3.93 8.41 -28.38
N ILE A 157 -3.06 8.82 -27.44
CA ILE A 157 -1.71 8.24 -27.29
C ILE A 157 -1.80 6.80 -26.79
N LEU A 158 -2.73 6.52 -25.86
CA LEU A 158 -2.99 5.16 -25.37
C LEU A 158 -3.51 4.25 -26.49
N ALA A 159 -4.47 4.73 -27.29
CA ALA A 159 -5.03 3.98 -28.42
C ALA A 159 -3.98 3.70 -29.51
N LYS A 160 -3.10 4.65 -29.81
CA LYS A 160 -1.99 4.47 -30.77
C LYS A 160 -0.95 3.47 -30.25
N SER A 161 -0.63 3.48 -28.95
CA SER A 161 0.29 2.48 -28.37
C SER A 161 -0.29 1.06 -28.39
N ALA A 162 -1.60 0.91 -28.13
CA ALA A 162 -2.28 -0.37 -28.15
C ALA A 162 -2.41 -0.94 -29.59
N ALA A 163 -2.66 -0.07 -30.58
CA ALA A 163 -2.72 -0.46 -31.99
C ALA A 163 -1.35 -0.90 -32.53
N ALA A 164 -0.27 -0.23 -32.14
CA ALA A 164 1.09 -0.61 -32.54
C ALA A 164 1.50 -1.98 -31.99
N ALA A 165 1.06 -2.34 -30.78
CA ALA A 165 1.34 -3.64 -30.17
C ALA A 165 0.55 -4.81 -30.81
N ALA A 166 -0.56 -4.52 -31.49
CA ALA A 166 -1.38 -5.53 -32.17
C ALA A 166 -0.86 -5.89 -33.57
N GLN A 167 -0.11 -5.00 -34.22
CA GLN A 167 0.37 -5.20 -35.60
C GLN A 167 1.68 -6.01 -35.70
N SER A 168 2.38 -6.29 -34.60
CA SER A 168 3.61 -7.12 -34.62
C SER A 168 3.39 -8.61 -34.33
N GLY A 169 2.13 -9.07 -34.27
CA GLY A 169 1.77 -10.40 -33.76
C GLY A 169 1.51 -11.51 -34.77
N ASP A 170 1.59 -11.27 -36.09
CA ASP A 170 1.15 -12.23 -37.09
C ASP A 170 2.25 -12.57 -38.10
N GLN A 171 3.26 -13.32 -37.66
CA GLN A 171 4.12 -14.08 -38.57
C GLN A 171 4.82 -15.23 -37.85
N SER A 172 4.63 -16.43 -38.40
CA SER A 172 5.34 -17.68 -38.13
C SER A 172 4.79 -18.57 -37.02
N LEU A 173 4.07 -19.63 -37.44
CA LEU A 173 4.07 -20.96 -36.83
C LEU A 173 3.45 -21.95 -37.85
N LYS A 174 4.31 -22.58 -38.65
CA LYS A 174 4.02 -23.85 -39.32
C LYS A 174 5.23 -24.76 -39.13
N ASP A 175 4.91 -26.04 -38.93
CA ASP A 175 5.78 -27.21 -38.85
C ASP A 175 6.37 -27.52 -37.47
N LYS A 176 5.70 -28.43 -36.76
CA LYS A 176 6.37 -29.33 -35.81
C LYS A 176 5.83 -30.74 -35.99
N LYS A 177 6.78 -31.64 -36.25
CA LYS A 177 6.65 -33.06 -36.58
C LYS A 177 6.96 -33.88 -35.33
N ASP A 178 6.10 -34.85 -35.05
CA ASP A 178 6.22 -35.82 -33.96
C ASP A 178 7.50 -36.66 -34.07
N VAL A 179 8.26 -36.73 -32.98
CA VAL A 179 9.18 -37.84 -32.68
C VAL A 179 9.19 -38.03 -31.17
N GLY A 180 8.75 -39.21 -30.71
CA GLY A 180 8.84 -39.64 -29.32
C GLY A 180 10.14 -40.38 -29.03
N SER A 181 10.66 -40.22 -27.81
CA SER A 181 11.66 -41.10 -27.21
C SER A 181 11.78 -40.79 -25.72
N ASP A 182 11.63 -41.83 -24.89
CA ASP A 182 11.84 -41.83 -23.44
C ASP A 182 13.34 -41.74 -23.11
N ASP A 183 13.80 -40.64 -22.52
CA ASP A 183 15.08 -40.56 -21.79
C ASP A 183 15.02 -39.45 -20.72
N SER A 184 15.25 -39.81 -19.46
CA SER A 184 14.98 -38.96 -18.27
C SER A 184 16.22 -38.25 -17.71
N GLY A 185 17.31 -38.18 -18.48
CA GLY A 185 18.54 -37.48 -18.11
C GLY A 185 18.73 -36.09 -18.73
N ASP A 186 17.93 -35.71 -19.72
CA ASP A 186 18.18 -34.54 -20.60
C ASP A 186 17.09 -33.43 -20.49
N GLU A 187 16.22 -33.52 -19.47
CA GLU A 187 15.01 -32.67 -19.38
C GLU A 187 15.34 -31.18 -19.16
N ALA A 188 16.35 -30.86 -18.33
CA ALA A 188 16.76 -29.48 -18.11
C ALA A 188 17.40 -28.84 -19.35
N ALA A 189 18.19 -29.60 -20.11
CA ALA A 189 18.79 -29.14 -21.37
C ALA A 189 17.72 -28.98 -22.48
N THR A 190 16.71 -29.85 -22.46
CA THR A 190 15.57 -29.77 -23.39
C THR A 190 14.69 -28.55 -23.09
N LEU A 191 14.42 -28.26 -21.81
CA LEU A 191 13.67 -27.07 -21.39
C LEU A 191 14.40 -25.76 -21.74
N ALA A 192 15.72 -25.71 -21.58
CA ALA A 192 16.54 -24.54 -21.92
C ALA A 192 16.49 -24.16 -23.41
N ASN A 193 16.16 -25.13 -24.28
CA ASN A 193 16.04 -24.94 -25.73
C ASN A 193 14.59 -24.76 -26.20
N SER A 194 13.61 -24.70 -25.29
CA SER A 194 12.23 -24.41 -25.68
C SER A 194 12.11 -22.98 -26.22
N GLN A 195 11.23 -22.80 -27.21
CA GLN A 195 11.02 -21.50 -27.85
C GLN A 195 10.46 -20.48 -26.84
N GLU A 196 9.69 -20.96 -25.87
CA GLU A 196 9.05 -20.18 -24.81
C GLU A 196 10.06 -19.71 -23.77
N PHE A 197 10.98 -20.58 -23.37
CA PHE A 197 12.08 -20.18 -22.50
C PHE A 197 13.00 -19.15 -23.19
N ALA A 198 13.25 -19.32 -24.49
CA ALA A 198 14.00 -18.33 -25.26
C ALA A 198 13.29 -16.96 -25.31
N ALA A 199 11.96 -16.94 -25.45
CA ALA A 199 11.17 -15.70 -25.40
C ALA A 199 11.21 -15.04 -24.02
N LEU A 200 11.01 -15.80 -22.94
CA LEU A 200 11.12 -15.31 -21.55
C LEU A 200 12.51 -14.71 -21.29
N ARG A 201 13.58 -15.44 -21.65
CA ARG A 201 14.96 -14.99 -21.45
C ARG A 201 15.27 -13.72 -22.23
N LYS A 202 14.76 -13.59 -23.46
CA LYS A 202 14.89 -12.37 -24.25
C LYS A 202 14.30 -11.18 -23.49
N VAL A 203 13.07 -11.31 -22.98
CA VAL A 203 12.41 -10.19 -22.28
C VAL A 203 13.06 -9.89 -20.93
N ILE A 204 13.56 -10.89 -20.20
CA ILE A 204 14.31 -10.65 -18.96
C ILE A 204 15.60 -9.86 -19.25
N ASN A 205 16.27 -10.11 -20.39
CA ASN A 205 17.40 -9.29 -20.81
C ASN A 205 16.98 -7.85 -21.15
N GLU A 206 15.78 -7.64 -21.71
CA GLU A 206 15.21 -6.30 -21.91
C GLU A 206 14.95 -5.61 -20.55
N MET A 207 14.42 -6.31 -19.55
CA MET A 207 14.26 -5.78 -18.18
C MET A 207 15.61 -5.44 -17.54
N LYS A 208 16.63 -6.29 -17.76
CA LYS A 208 17.99 -6.05 -17.27
C LYS A 208 18.60 -4.79 -17.86
N ALA A 209 18.30 -4.47 -19.13
CA ALA A 209 18.73 -3.21 -19.76
C ALA A 209 18.05 -1.97 -19.16
N LEU A 210 16.92 -2.16 -18.46
CA LEU A 210 16.24 -1.15 -17.64
C LEU A 210 16.66 -1.20 -16.17
N GLU A 211 17.69 -2.00 -15.83
CA GLU A 211 18.14 -2.23 -14.45
C GLU A 211 17.01 -2.74 -13.53
N PHE A 212 15.99 -3.40 -14.11
CA PHE A 212 14.79 -3.85 -13.40
C PHE A 212 14.02 -2.74 -12.68
N ASP A 213 14.15 -1.49 -13.13
CA ASP A 213 13.44 -0.34 -12.59
C ASP A 213 12.61 0.33 -13.69
N ALA A 214 11.31 0.12 -13.62
CA ALA A 214 10.37 0.62 -14.61
C ALA A 214 10.20 2.15 -14.56
N SER A 215 10.53 2.78 -13.43
CA SER A 215 10.39 4.23 -13.23
C SER A 215 11.35 5.06 -14.10
N LYS A 216 12.51 4.51 -14.47
CA LYS A 216 13.55 5.21 -15.23
C LYS A 216 13.15 5.50 -16.67
N LYS A 217 12.38 4.60 -17.30
CA LYS A 217 12.03 4.67 -18.72
C LYS A 217 10.64 4.09 -19.00
N GLU A 218 9.61 4.80 -18.57
CA GLU A 218 8.21 4.33 -18.59
C GLU A 218 7.77 3.75 -19.95
N LYS A 219 8.14 4.40 -21.07
CA LYS A 219 7.76 3.93 -22.43
C LYS A 219 8.42 2.60 -22.79
N GLU A 220 9.70 2.43 -22.48
CA GLU A 220 10.43 1.18 -22.71
C GLU A 220 9.90 0.08 -21.77
N ALA A 221 9.70 0.43 -20.50
CA ALA A 221 9.15 -0.47 -19.50
C ALA A 221 7.76 -1.01 -19.89
N GLY A 222 6.89 -0.17 -20.47
CA GLY A 222 5.59 -0.62 -20.95
C GLY A 222 5.66 -1.64 -22.10
N ALA A 223 6.59 -1.47 -23.03
CA ALA A 223 6.82 -2.45 -24.09
C ALA A 223 7.40 -3.75 -23.53
N THR A 224 8.40 -3.66 -22.65
CA THR A 224 9.03 -4.80 -21.98
C THR A 224 8.01 -5.58 -21.14
N PHE A 225 7.16 -4.91 -20.34
CA PHE A 225 6.08 -5.55 -19.60
C PHE A 225 5.08 -6.24 -20.55
N GLY A 226 4.70 -5.60 -21.65
CA GLY A 226 3.80 -6.18 -22.64
C GLY A 226 4.35 -7.49 -23.24
N ASN A 227 5.63 -7.50 -23.58
CA ASN A 227 6.34 -8.70 -24.06
C ASN A 227 6.44 -9.76 -22.97
N PHE A 228 6.73 -9.34 -21.73
CA PHE A 228 6.91 -10.25 -20.60
C PHE A 228 5.61 -10.95 -20.25
N ASN A 229 4.53 -10.20 -20.11
CA ASN A 229 3.20 -10.74 -19.89
C ASN A 229 2.88 -11.75 -20.98
N ARG A 230 3.07 -11.42 -22.27
CA ARG A 230 2.86 -12.39 -23.37
C ARG A 230 3.67 -13.68 -23.17
N ALA A 231 4.97 -13.57 -22.90
CA ALA A 231 5.86 -14.71 -22.69
C ALA A 231 5.44 -15.57 -21.48
N VAL A 232 5.05 -14.96 -20.36
CA VAL A 232 4.48 -15.65 -19.18
C VAL A 232 3.23 -16.43 -19.58
N ARG A 233 2.31 -15.81 -20.33
CA ARG A 233 1.07 -16.49 -20.77
C ARG A 233 1.34 -17.68 -21.67
N ASP A 234 2.33 -17.57 -22.55
CA ASP A 234 2.68 -18.64 -23.48
C ASP A 234 3.38 -19.78 -22.71
N ALA A 235 4.31 -19.47 -21.82
CA ALA A 235 4.98 -20.44 -20.96
C ALA A 235 3.98 -21.19 -20.04
N VAL A 236 3.03 -20.48 -19.42
CA VAL A 236 1.99 -21.10 -18.58
C VAL A 236 1.11 -22.08 -19.37
N LYS A 237 0.93 -21.86 -20.68
CA LYS A 237 0.14 -22.77 -21.54
C LYS A 237 0.93 -23.97 -22.02
N SER A 238 2.21 -23.82 -22.35
CA SER A 238 2.99 -24.90 -22.96
C SER A 238 3.87 -25.65 -21.96
N SER A 239 4.58 -24.93 -21.09
CA SER A 239 5.50 -25.51 -20.10
C SER A 239 5.69 -24.57 -18.90
N PRO A 240 4.90 -24.73 -17.82
CA PRO A 240 5.05 -23.95 -16.59
C PRO A 240 6.46 -24.04 -15.98
N GLN A 241 7.16 -25.15 -16.17
CA GLN A 241 8.55 -25.36 -15.72
C GLN A 241 9.52 -24.35 -16.33
N SER A 242 9.26 -23.89 -17.57
CA SER A 242 10.08 -22.85 -18.21
C SER A 242 10.02 -21.51 -17.46
N LEU A 243 8.90 -21.21 -16.81
CA LEU A 243 8.74 -20.02 -15.99
C LEU A 243 9.45 -20.18 -14.63
N ASP A 244 9.48 -21.40 -14.09
CA ASP A 244 10.20 -21.73 -12.85
C ASP A 244 11.73 -21.64 -13.01
N ALA A 245 12.23 -21.99 -14.19
CA ALA A 245 13.65 -21.88 -14.54
C ALA A 245 14.13 -20.44 -14.86
N ALA A 246 13.22 -19.46 -14.90
CA ALA A 246 13.55 -18.08 -15.25
C ALA A 246 14.24 -17.36 -14.09
N GLU A 247 15.33 -16.64 -14.39
CA GLU A 247 16.14 -15.89 -13.42
C GLU A 247 16.61 -14.54 -13.99
N PRO A 248 16.81 -13.50 -13.16
CA PRO A 248 16.65 -13.47 -11.69
C PRO A 248 15.22 -13.14 -11.22
N LYS A 249 14.58 -14.02 -10.43
CA LYS A 249 13.17 -13.87 -10.01
C LYS A 249 12.91 -12.62 -9.16
N ASP A 250 13.76 -12.33 -8.18
CA ASP A 250 13.61 -11.19 -7.26
C ASP A 250 13.56 -9.87 -8.03
N LYS A 251 14.46 -9.72 -9.01
CA LYS A 251 14.52 -8.51 -9.84
C LYS A 251 13.34 -8.40 -10.79
N VAL A 252 12.85 -9.51 -11.32
CA VAL A 252 11.65 -9.52 -12.16
C VAL A 252 10.42 -9.07 -11.35
N LEU A 253 10.24 -9.60 -10.13
CA LEU A 253 9.15 -9.19 -9.25
C LEU A 253 9.25 -7.69 -8.87
N LYS A 254 10.45 -7.19 -8.56
CA LYS A 254 10.69 -5.76 -8.30
C LYS A 254 10.43 -4.87 -9.52
N PHE A 255 10.79 -5.32 -10.72
CA PHE A 255 10.43 -4.61 -11.95
C PHE A 255 8.91 -4.50 -12.10
N LEU A 256 8.18 -5.60 -11.85
CA LEU A 256 6.72 -5.61 -11.93
C LEU A 256 6.10 -4.69 -10.87
N GLN A 257 6.62 -4.67 -9.64
CA GLN A 257 6.17 -3.77 -8.58
C GLN A 257 6.43 -2.30 -8.96
N SER A 258 7.66 -1.95 -9.34
CA SER A 258 8.01 -0.62 -9.84
C SER A 258 7.14 -0.21 -11.03
N TYR A 259 6.84 -1.14 -11.95
CA TYR A 259 5.96 -0.87 -13.09
C TYR A 259 4.50 -0.66 -12.69
N MET A 260 4.01 -1.38 -11.69
CA MET A 260 2.67 -1.18 -11.13
C MET A 260 2.51 0.21 -10.51
N GLU A 261 3.55 0.67 -9.80
CA GLU A 261 3.61 2.00 -9.18
C GLU A 261 3.74 3.11 -10.24
N SER A 262 4.61 2.92 -11.24
CA SER A 262 4.84 3.91 -12.30
C SER A 262 3.69 3.98 -13.31
N ALA A 263 2.97 2.87 -13.54
CA ALA A 263 1.88 2.78 -14.49
C ALA A 263 0.59 2.21 -13.84
N PRO A 264 -0.09 2.94 -12.93
CA PRO A 264 -1.24 2.39 -12.20
C PRO A 264 -2.44 2.01 -13.09
N LYS A 265 -2.51 2.50 -14.33
CA LYS A 265 -3.48 2.05 -15.37
C LYS A 265 -3.32 0.58 -15.73
N MET A 266 -2.12 0.04 -15.55
CA MET A 266 -1.76 -1.34 -15.89
C MET A 266 -1.77 -2.24 -14.65
N SER A 267 -2.05 -1.71 -13.46
CA SER A 267 -2.03 -2.45 -12.18
C SER A 267 -2.82 -3.76 -12.23
N ALA A 268 -4.07 -3.75 -12.71
CA ALA A 268 -4.89 -4.96 -12.82
C ALA A 268 -4.23 -6.07 -13.69
N ARG A 269 -3.51 -5.67 -14.74
CA ARG A 269 -2.77 -6.62 -15.60
C ARG A 269 -1.50 -7.12 -14.90
N VAL A 270 -0.79 -6.25 -14.19
CA VAL A 270 0.40 -6.63 -13.42
C VAL A 270 0.02 -7.57 -12.29
N VAL A 271 -1.05 -7.29 -11.55
CA VAL A 271 -1.65 -8.17 -10.53
C VAL A 271 -2.02 -9.53 -11.11
N SER A 272 -2.55 -9.56 -12.33
CA SER A 272 -2.84 -10.83 -13.01
C SER A 272 -1.57 -11.62 -13.35
N VAL A 273 -0.45 -10.96 -13.64
CA VAL A 273 0.85 -11.62 -13.83
C VAL A 273 1.39 -12.13 -12.49
N PHE A 274 1.36 -11.31 -11.43
CA PHE A 274 1.75 -11.75 -10.08
C PHE A 274 0.97 -13.00 -9.64
N LYS A 275 -0.35 -13.02 -9.83
CA LYS A 275 -1.18 -14.21 -9.58
C LYS A 275 -0.64 -15.45 -10.27
N LEU A 276 -0.18 -15.35 -11.52
CA LEU A 276 0.36 -16.50 -12.25
C LEU A 276 1.74 -16.91 -11.75
N LEU A 277 2.61 -15.93 -11.47
CA LEU A 277 3.95 -16.20 -10.95
C LEU A 277 3.85 -16.85 -9.57
N PHE A 278 3.03 -16.33 -8.67
CA PHE A 278 2.88 -16.81 -7.29
C PHE A 278 2.14 -18.14 -7.14
N GLU A 279 1.53 -18.68 -8.20
CA GLU A 279 1.09 -20.07 -8.21
C GLU A 279 2.27 -21.05 -8.29
N LEU A 280 3.45 -20.59 -8.74
CA LEU A 280 4.69 -21.35 -8.71
C LEU A 280 5.44 -21.11 -7.40
N GLU A 281 5.79 -22.21 -6.73
CA GLU A 281 6.41 -22.17 -5.39
C GLU A 281 7.74 -21.41 -5.38
N SER A 282 8.58 -21.56 -6.41
CA SER A 282 9.88 -20.88 -6.45
C SER A 282 9.76 -19.34 -6.51
N TRP A 283 8.72 -18.81 -7.16
CA TRP A 283 8.47 -17.38 -7.24
C TRP A 283 7.86 -16.84 -5.96
N ALA A 284 6.97 -17.62 -5.33
CA ALA A 284 6.38 -17.27 -4.04
C ALA A 284 7.45 -17.27 -2.93
N ASN A 285 8.38 -18.24 -2.93
CA ASN A 285 9.51 -18.29 -1.98
C ASN A 285 10.35 -17.01 -2.04
N VAL A 286 10.62 -16.51 -3.24
CA VAL A 286 11.35 -15.25 -3.41
C VAL A 286 10.58 -14.04 -2.86
N ALA A 287 9.25 -14.07 -2.89
CA ALA A 287 8.43 -13.01 -2.32
C ALA A 287 8.39 -13.04 -0.78
N ASP A 288 8.47 -14.22 -0.15
CA ASP A 288 8.52 -14.31 1.32
C ASP A 288 9.81 -13.77 1.91
N ASP A 289 10.91 -13.86 1.17
CA ASP A 289 12.21 -13.34 1.61
C ASP A 289 12.30 -11.79 1.51
N ASP A 290 11.29 -11.12 0.94
CA ASP A 290 11.26 -9.67 0.73
C ASP A 290 9.93 -9.07 1.24
N PRO A 291 9.93 -8.28 2.33
CA PRO A 291 8.71 -7.75 2.94
C PRO A 291 7.81 -6.94 1.99
N ASP A 292 8.41 -6.24 1.02
CA ASP A 292 7.65 -5.45 0.04
C ASP A 292 6.89 -6.35 -0.94
N LEU A 293 7.48 -7.49 -1.30
CA LEU A 293 6.86 -8.50 -2.18
C LEU A 293 5.90 -9.41 -1.43
N GLU A 294 6.15 -9.70 -0.15
CA GLU A 294 5.26 -10.49 0.71
C GLU A 294 3.88 -9.81 0.82
N GLY A 295 3.87 -8.49 1.07
CA GLY A 295 2.63 -7.70 1.09
C GLY A 295 1.86 -7.81 -0.23
N LEU A 296 2.57 -7.81 -1.35
CA LEU A 296 1.99 -7.94 -2.68
C LEU A 296 1.48 -9.36 -2.96
N LEU A 297 2.19 -10.39 -2.53
CA LEU A 297 1.76 -11.79 -2.59
C LEU A 297 0.44 -11.97 -1.82
N ARG A 298 0.37 -11.43 -0.60
CA ARG A 298 -0.81 -11.45 0.26
C ARG A 298 -2.01 -10.77 -0.38
N GLU A 299 -1.83 -9.61 -1.00
CA GLU A 299 -2.91 -8.87 -1.67
C GLU A 299 -3.35 -9.51 -2.98
N THR A 300 -2.40 -9.99 -3.79
CA THR A 300 -2.68 -10.43 -5.15
C THR A 300 -3.03 -11.91 -5.24
N ALA A 301 -2.45 -12.77 -4.40
CA ALA A 301 -2.68 -14.20 -4.40
C ALA A 301 -2.91 -14.73 -2.97
N PRO A 302 -3.98 -14.28 -2.28
CA PRO A 302 -4.23 -14.64 -0.89
C PRO A 302 -4.36 -16.15 -0.67
N GLU A 303 -4.90 -16.91 -1.64
CA GLU A 303 -4.99 -18.38 -1.55
C GLU A 303 -3.60 -19.03 -1.52
N ALA A 304 -2.68 -18.59 -2.37
CA ALA A 304 -1.32 -19.12 -2.42
C ALA A 304 -0.54 -18.75 -1.14
N PHE A 305 -0.69 -17.50 -0.69
CA PHE A 305 -0.13 -17.01 0.57
C PHE A 305 -0.65 -17.83 1.78
N MET A 306 -1.98 -18.07 1.85
CA MET A 306 -2.60 -18.86 2.90
C MET A 306 -2.13 -20.31 2.91
N ARG A 307 -2.09 -20.96 1.75
CA ARG A 307 -1.59 -22.33 1.61
C ARG A 307 -0.17 -22.46 2.15
N ARG A 308 0.71 -21.52 1.80
CA ARG A 308 2.13 -21.53 2.22
C ARG A 308 2.27 -21.25 3.72
N SER A 309 1.55 -20.26 4.22
CA SER A 309 1.51 -19.98 5.66
C SER A 309 1.01 -21.19 6.46
N THR A 310 -0.01 -21.89 5.95
CA THR A 310 -0.55 -23.11 6.56
C THR A 310 0.46 -24.26 6.58
N LEU A 311 1.22 -24.46 5.50
CA LEU A 311 2.30 -25.45 5.47
C LEU A 311 3.42 -25.10 6.45
N GLY A 312 3.79 -23.82 6.55
CA GLY A 312 4.75 -23.33 7.55
C GLY A 312 4.25 -23.54 8.99
N ALA A 313 2.98 -23.25 9.25
CA ALA A 313 2.33 -23.48 10.54
C ALA A 313 2.33 -24.98 10.90
N LYS A 314 1.99 -25.84 9.92
CA LYS A 314 2.06 -27.30 10.08
C LYS A 314 3.46 -27.78 10.47
N ALA A 315 4.50 -27.25 9.81
CA ALA A 315 5.89 -27.58 10.14
C ALA A 315 6.28 -27.17 11.58
N ARG A 316 5.60 -26.18 12.15
CA ARG A 316 5.75 -25.75 13.56
C ARG A 316 4.81 -26.48 14.53
N GLY A 317 4.04 -27.46 14.07
CA GLY A 317 3.12 -28.25 14.89
C GLY A 317 1.73 -27.65 15.07
N ALA A 318 1.38 -26.60 14.32
CA ALA A 318 0.04 -26.02 14.31
C ALA A 318 -0.94 -26.90 13.51
N VAL A 319 -2.23 -26.87 13.87
CA VAL A 319 -3.33 -27.53 13.13
C VAL A 319 -3.73 -26.78 11.87
N GLY A 320 -3.33 -25.52 11.73
CA GLY A 320 -3.59 -24.69 10.55
C GLY A 320 -3.07 -23.27 10.70
N ALA A 321 -3.46 -22.40 9.77
CA ALA A 321 -3.19 -20.96 9.85
C ALA A 321 -4.48 -20.17 9.70
N LEU A 322 -4.59 -19.10 10.50
CA LEU A 322 -5.70 -18.14 10.48
C LEU A 322 -5.18 -16.81 9.93
N LEU A 323 -5.81 -16.31 8.88
CA LEU A 323 -5.61 -14.95 8.42
C LEU A 323 -6.72 -14.07 8.97
N VAL A 324 -6.32 -12.94 9.55
CA VAL A 324 -7.20 -11.94 10.13
C VAL A 324 -6.92 -10.62 9.43
N ASN A 325 -7.95 -10.01 8.84
CA ASN A 325 -7.91 -8.69 8.25
C ASN A 325 -8.88 -7.77 9.01
N VAL A 326 -8.34 -6.88 9.84
CA VAL A 326 -9.11 -5.84 10.53
C VAL A 326 -9.26 -4.63 9.61
N ILE A 327 -10.50 -4.35 9.18
CA ILE A 327 -10.76 -3.37 8.11
C ILE A 327 -11.15 -2.01 8.71
N ALA A 328 -12.12 -2.01 9.60
CA ALA A 328 -12.66 -0.78 10.18
C ALA A 328 -13.42 -1.06 11.48
N ALA A 329 -13.56 -0.05 12.33
CA ALA A 329 -14.61 -0.02 13.35
C ALA A 329 -15.63 1.05 12.98
N HIS A 330 -16.88 0.90 13.43
CA HIS A 330 -17.97 1.82 13.11
C HIS A 330 -18.79 2.14 14.35
N GLY A 331 -19.17 3.41 14.50
CA GLY A 331 -20.13 3.83 15.52
C GLY A 331 -19.65 3.57 16.94
N LEU A 332 -18.33 3.67 17.18
CA LEU A 332 -17.77 3.61 18.53
C LEU A 332 -18.40 4.72 19.39
N ALA A 333 -18.68 4.42 20.64
CA ALA A 333 -19.25 5.40 21.56
C ALA A 333 -18.32 6.60 21.70
N ARG A 334 -18.92 7.80 21.74
CA ARG A 334 -18.16 9.04 21.86
C ARG A 334 -17.45 9.09 23.22
N ARG A 335 -16.12 9.00 23.18
CA ARG A 335 -15.23 9.38 24.28
C ARG A 335 -14.51 10.67 23.90
N GLU A 336 -14.14 11.48 24.89
CA GLU A 336 -13.24 12.59 24.67
C GLU A 336 -11.90 12.01 24.19
N ASP A 337 -11.41 12.48 23.05
CA ASP A 337 -10.20 12.00 22.41
C ASP A 337 -10.15 10.49 22.08
N ALA A 338 -11.17 9.98 21.39
CA ALA A 338 -11.16 8.60 20.91
C ALA A 338 -10.02 8.36 19.91
N ASP A 339 -9.04 7.55 20.31
CA ASP A 339 -7.89 7.15 19.51
C ASP A 339 -7.88 5.63 19.36
N PRO A 340 -8.78 5.07 18.54
CA PRO A 340 -8.97 3.63 18.45
C PRO A 340 -7.83 2.85 17.83
N ARG A 341 -7.57 1.68 18.42
CA ARG A 341 -6.78 0.59 17.86
C ARG A 341 -7.44 -0.76 18.16
N VAL A 342 -7.08 -1.80 17.43
CA VAL A 342 -7.62 -3.15 17.63
C VAL A 342 -6.49 -4.11 17.97
N LYS A 343 -6.59 -4.72 19.15
CA LYS A 343 -5.75 -5.84 19.56
C LYS A 343 -6.38 -7.14 19.04
N VAL A 344 -5.57 -8.01 18.47
CA VAL A 344 -5.96 -9.30 17.92
C VAL A 344 -5.14 -10.41 18.57
N SER A 345 -5.81 -11.39 19.19
CA SER A 345 -5.17 -12.52 19.86
C SER A 345 -5.70 -13.88 19.40
N VAL A 346 -4.80 -14.85 19.29
CA VAL A 346 -5.11 -16.28 19.07
C VAL A 346 -4.14 -17.11 19.90
N GLY A 347 -4.61 -17.64 21.03
CA GLY A 347 -3.74 -18.26 22.03
C GLY A 347 -2.69 -17.26 22.54
N ASP A 348 -1.41 -17.62 22.47
CA ASP A 348 -0.31 -16.76 22.95
C ASP A 348 0.17 -15.72 21.91
N GLN A 349 -0.39 -15.72 20.70
CA GLN A 349 -0.03 -14.76 19.66
C GLN A 349 -0.87 -13.49 19.77
N GLU A 350 -0.22 -12.34 19.71
CA GLU A 350 -0.87 -11.02 19.78
C GLU A 350 -0.37 -10.10 18.66
N ARG A 351 -1.28 -9.32 18.08
CA ARG A 351 -1.02 -8.25 17.11
C ARG A 351 -1.90 -7.05 17.44
N GLU A 352 -1.52 -5.87 16.97
CA GLU A 352 -2.27 -4.63 17.19
C GLU A 352 -2.25 -3.78 15.93
N THR A 353 -3.37 -3.16 15.57
CA THR A 353 -3.40 -2.15 14.50
C THR A 353 -2.66 -0.88 14.92
N GLU A 354 -2.32 -0.04 13.95
CA GLU A 354 -2.00 1.35 14.26
C GLU A 354 -3.19 2.05 14.95
N THR A 355 -2.87 3.10 15.70
CA THR A 355 -3.87 3.93 16.37
C THR A 355 -4.42 4.96 15.38
N GLU A 356 -5.71 4.93 15.12
CA GLU A 356 -6.36 5.96 14.31
C GLU A 356 -6.88 7.06 15.22
N PHE A 357 -6.50 8.31 14.97
CA PHE A 357 -6.75 9.41 15.90
C PHE A 357 -8.04 10.18 15.65
N ASP A 358 -8.69 10.61 16.74
CA ASP A 358 -9.88 11.49 16.75
C ASP A 358 -10.99 11.00 15.80
N THR A 359 -11.26 9.71 15.83
CA THR A 359 -12.29 9.09 14.99
C THR A 359 -13.05 8.00 15.73
N LEU A 360 -14.36 7.97 15.53
CA LEU A 360 -15.25 6.92 16.03
C LEU A 360 -15.54 5.85 14.97
N SER A 361 -14.99 6.04 13.76
CA SER A 361 -15.11 5.10 12.65
C SER A 361 -13.75 4.91 11.96
N PRO A 362 -12.74 4.40 12.68
CA PRO A 362 -11.40 4.20 12.15
C PRO A 362 -11.40 3.20 10.98
N ARG A 363 -10.50 3.43 10.02
CA ARG A 363 -10.21 2.49 8.94
C ARG A 363 -8.74 2.15 9.00
N TYR A 364 -8.43 0.88 9.21
CA TYR A 364 -7.07 0.43 9.43
C TYR A 364 -6.43 0.07 8.09
N THR A 365 -5.27 0.64 7.82
CA THR A 365 -4.44 0.30 6.66
C THR A 365 -3.55 -0.89 6.95
N GLU A 366 -3.10 -1.01 8.19
CA GLU A 366 -2.36 -2.16 8.71
C GLU A 366 -3.28 -3.00 9.59
N GLY A 367 -3.70 -4.15 9.07
CA GLY A 367 -4.64 -5.01 9.78
C GLY A 367 -4.67 -6.45 9.29
N ILE A 368 -3.77 -6.85 8.38
CA ILE A 368 -3.74 -8.19 7.80
C ILE A 368 -2.59 -8.98 8.42
N TRP A 369 -2.91 -10.02 9.17
CA TRP A 369 -1.92 -10.90 9.80
C TRP A 369 -2.27 -12.36 9.54
N VAL A 370 -1.24 -13.21 9.57
CA VAL A 370 -1.40 -14.66 9.64
C VAL A 370 -0.90 -15.14 10.98
N MET A 371 -1.70 -15.98 11.63
CA MET A 371 -1.46 -16.49 12.97
C MET A 371 -1.52 -18.01 12.94
N ASP A 372 -0.60 -18.66 13.64
CA ASP A 372 -0.59 -20.11 13.76
C ASP A 372 -1.73 -20.57 14.68
N VAL A 373 -2.44 -21.62 14.31
CA VAL A 373 -3.53 -22.16 15.13
C VAL A 373 -3.13 -23.52 15.66
N PHE A 374 -2.91 -23.63 16.96
CA PHE A 374 -2.46 -24.89 17.60
C PHE A 374 -3.61 -25.81 18.06
N SER A 375 -4.84 -25.30 18.11
CA SER A 375 -6.05 -26.06 18.44
C SER A 375 -7.23 -25.58 17.61
N GLU A 376 -8.08 -26.50 17.13
CA GLU A 376 -9.30 -26.13 16.39
C GLU A 376 -10.33 -25.41 17.26
N ASP A 377 -10.26 -25.63 18.57
CA ASP A 377 -11.12 -24.98 19.57
C ASP A 377 -10.54 -23.64 20.05
N ALA A 378 -9.47 -23.15 19.42
CA ALA A 378 -8.92 -21.83 19.71
C ALA A 378 -9.96 -20.74 19.41
N LEU A 379 -9.90 -19.67 20.19
CA LEU A 379 -10.69 -18.46 19.98
C LEU A 379 -9.80 -17.39 19.34
N LEU A 380 -10.35 -16.74 18.31
CA LEU A 380 -9.87 -15.47 17.82
C LEU A 380 -10.55 -14.38 18.65
N GLU A 381 -9.77 -13.64 19.42
CA GLU A 381 -10.21 -12.52 20.23
C GLU A 381 -9.81 -11.23 19.53
N LEU A 382 -10.75 -10.30 19.36
CA LEU A 382 -10.46 -8.95 18.90
C LEU A 382 -11.02 -7.94 19.89
N GLU A 383 -10.16 -7.06 20.39
CA GLU A 383 -10.54 -6.04 21.37
C GLU A 383 -10.26 -4.65 20.80
N VAL A 384 -11.26 -3.77 20.83
CA VAL A 384 -11.08 -2.38 20.41
C VAL A 384 -10.72 -1.55 21.63
N LEU A 385 -9.54 -0.93 21.59
CA LEU A 385 -8.91 -0.24 22.71
C LEU A 385 -8.61 1.22 22.37
N ASP A 386 -8.55 2.06 23.39
CA ASP A 386 -7.89 3.38 23.36
C ASP A 386 -7.00 3.57 24.59
N ASP A 387 -6.58 4.81 24.83
CA ASP A 387 -5.83 5.21 26.03
C ASP A 387 -6.69 5.24 27.31
N ALA A 388 -8.02 5.26 27.17
CA ALA A 388 -8.98 5.30 28.28
C ALA A 388 -9.48 3.90 28.69
N GLY A 389 -9.33 2.90 27.81
CA GLY A 389 -9.63 1.50 28.08
C GLY A 389 -10.24 0.79 26.87
N SER A 390 -11.02 -0.26 27.15
CA SER A 390 -11.70 -1.06 26.12
C SER A 390 -13.04 -0.43 25.71
N TRP A 391 -13.39 -0.49 24.42
CA TRP A 391 -14.75 -0.28 23.92
C TRP A 391 -15.52 -1.58 23.71
N GLY A 392 -14.93 -2.70 24.09
CA GLY A 392 -15.52 -4.02 23.91
C GLY A 392 -14.68 -4.92 23.01
N HIS A 393 -15.06 -6.18 23.00
CA HIS A 393 -14.35 -7.23 22.28
C HIS A 393 -15.33 -8.12 21.52
N ILE A 394 -14.78 -8.97 20.66
CA ILE A 394 -15.49 -10.07 20.00
C ILE A 394 -14.65 -11.33 20.10
N GLU A 395 -15.32 -12.46 20.30
CA GLU A 395 -14.70 -13.79 20.29
C GLU A 395 -15.27 -14.60 19.13
N ILE A 396 -14.41 -15.20 18.33
CA ILE A 396 -14.80 -16.01 17.17
C ILE A 396 -14.08 -17.36 17.28
N PRO A 397 -14.81 -18.48 17.44
CA PRO A 397 -14.19 -19.79 17.37
C PRO A 397 -13.54 -20.01 16.01
N VAL A 398 -12.25 -20.35 15.98
CA VAL A 398 -11.47 -20.44 14.75
C VAL A 398 -12.06 -21.44 13.75
N ASN A 399 -12.65 -22.54 14.25
CA ASN A 399 -13.34 -23.53 13.43
C ASN A 399 -14.61 -23.02 12.72
N THR A 400 -15.12 -21.83 13.07
CA THR A 400 -16.26 -21.18 12.40
C THR A 400 -15.83 -20.15 11.34
N ALA A 401 -14.54 -19.84 11.27
CA ALA A 401 -14.00 -18.96 10.25
C ALA A 401 -14.12 -19.63 8.87
N PRO A 402 -14.46 -18.88 7.81
CA PRO A 402 -14.57 -19.44 6.48
C PRO A 402 -13.19 -19.88 5.95
N GLY A 403 -13.18 -20.79 4.98
CA GLY A 403 -11.92 -21.27 4.37
C GLY A 403 -11.28 -20.30 3.37
N ASN A 404 -11.97 -19.23 2.97
CA ASN A 404 -11.53 -18.30 1.92
C ASN A 404 -11.75 -16.84 2.35
N LEU A 405 -10.87 -15.95 1.89
CA LEU A 405 -11.01 -14.50 2.07
C LEU A 405 -12.09 -13.89 1.16
N GLY A 406 -12.43 -12.63 1.45
CA GLY A 406 -13.36 -11.82 0.67
C GLY A 406 -14.75 -11.77 1.27
N GLN A 407 -14.97 -12.39 2.43
CA GLN A 407 -16.23 -12.35 3.14
C GLN A 407 -16.12 -11.40 4.34
N LYS A 408 -16.20 -10.10 4.05
CA LYS A 408 -16.27 -9.07 5.08
C LYS A 408 -17.48 -9.30 5.98
N ARG A 409 -17.26 -9.34 7.29
CA ARG A 409 -18.29 -9.50 8.33
C ARG A 409 -18.23 -8.31 9.26
N ILE A 410 -19.40 -7.89 9.72
CA ILE A 410 -19.56 -6.82 10.71
C ILE A 410 -20.06 -7.48 11.98
N HIS A 411 -19.28 -7.36 13.05
CA HIS A 411 -19.59 -7.92 14.37
C HIS A 411 -19.90 -6.78 15.33
N SER A 412 -20.90 -6.95 16.20
CA SER A 412 -21.15 -5.98 17.27
C SER A 412 -20.18 -6.22 18.42
N LEU A 413 -19.62 -5.16 19.00
CA LEU A 413 -18.72 -5.27 20.14
C LEU A 413 -19.50 -5.67 21.39
N GLU A 414 -19.00 -6.67 22.11
CA GLU A 414 -19.56 -7.14 23.37
C GLU A 414 -18.92 -6.41 24.55
N HIS A 415 -19.68 -6.31 25.66
CA HIS A 415 -19.20 -5.77 26.94
C HIS A 415 -18.66 -4.32 26.89
N GLY A 416 -19.11 -3.51 25.92
CA GLY A 416 -18.65 -2.14 25.70
C GLY A 416 -19.77 -1.11 25.54
N ASP A 417 -19.39 0.14 25.31
CA ASP A 417 -20.31 1.28 25.14
C ASP A 417 -21.03 1.29 23.77
N GLY A 418 -20.81 0.25 22.96
CA GLY A 418 -21.39 0.07 21.62
C GLY A 418 -20.36 0.24 20.49
N GLY A 419 -20.80 -0.10 19.28
CA GLY A 419 -19.98 -0.07 18.07
C GLY A 419 -19.92 -1.42 17.37
N THR A 420 -19.39 -1.42 16.16
CA THR A 420 -19.18 -2.65 15.38
C THR A 420 -17.78 -2.70 14.80
N LEU A 421 -17.27 -3.91 14.59
CA LEU A 421 -15.98 -4.16 13.96
C LEU A 421 -16.20 -4.89 12.62
N GLU A 422 -15.66 -4.33 11.54
CA GLU A 422 -15.64 -4.91 10.21
C GLU A 422 -14.31 -5.66 10.01
N ILE A 423 -14.40 -6.98 9.81
CA ILE A 423 -13.25 -7.87 9.64
C ILE A 423 -13.46 -8.83 8.45
N ASP A 424 -12.36 -9.37 7.92
CA ASP A 424 -12.36 -10.51 7.00
C ASP A 424 -11.39 -11.55 7.55
N VAL A 425 -11.88 -12.74 7.83
CA VAL A 425 -11.12 -13.81 8.49
C VAL A 425 -11.17 -15.06 7.63
N ALA A 426 -10.06 -15.78 7.52
CA ALA A 426 -10.05 -17.09 6.87
C ALA A 426 -9.15 -18.08 7.62
N PHE A 427 -9.65 -19.29 7.85
CA PHE A 427 -8.91 -20.37 8.49
C PHE A 427 -8.71 -21.51 7.50
N THR A 428 -7.46 -21.99 7.37
CA THR A 428 -7.14 -23.16 6.54
C THR A 428 -6.45 -24.21 7.39
N LYS A 429 -7.02 -25.42 7.41
CA LYS A 429 -6.43 -26.56 8.13
C LYS A 429 -5.19 -27.09 7.41
N ALA A 430 -4.21 -27.53 8.19
CA ALA A 430 -2.96 -28.11 7.73
C ALA A 430 -3.15 -29.35 6.82
N ASP A 431 -4.17 -30.15 7.11
CA ASP A 431 -4.47 -31.36 6.33
C ASP A 431 -5.17 -31.03 5.01
N GLU A 432 -6.03 -30.01 5.00
CA GLU A 432 -6.68 -29.51 3.78
C GLU A 432 -5.64 -28.91 2.82
N ALA A 433 -4.70 -28.11 3.34
CA ALA A 433 -3.63 -27.51 2.54
C ALA A 433 -2.71 -28.56 1.89
N SER A 434 -2.50 -29.71 2.57
CA SER A 434 -1.72 -30.82 2.03
C SER A 434 -2.48 -31.62 0.97
N SER A 435 -3.82 -31.70 1.09
CA SER A 435 -4.70 -32.44 0.17
C SER A 435 -4.91 -31.71 -1.17
N VAL A 436 -4.71 -30.40 -1.19
CA VAL A 436 -4.58 -29.63 -2.43
C VAL A 436 -3.20 -29.91 -3.01
N THR A 437 -2.96 -31.15 -3.43
CA THR A 437 -1.90 -31.42 -4.42
C THR A 437 -2.16 -30.44 -5.55
N PRO A 438 -1.20 -29.56 -5.90
CA PRO A 438 -1.35 -28.67 -7.03
C PRO A 438 -1.75 -29.57 -8.19
N THR A 439 -3.01 -29.45 -8.66
CA THR A 439 -3.56 -30.30 -9.71
C THR A 439 -2.49 -30.34 -10.79
N SER A 440 -1.92 -31.52 -11.05
CA SER A 440 -0.60 -31.71 -11.71
C SER A 440 -0.32 -30.56 -12.68
N ALA A 441 0.86 -29.93 -12.63
CA ALA A 441 1.19 -28.68 -13.32
C ALA A 441 0.64 -28.53 -14.77
N ASN A 442 0.35 -29.64 -15.44
CA ASN A 442 -0.33 -29.73 -16.73
C ASN A 442 -1.85 -29.39 -16.76
N ASP A 443 -2.60 -29.37 -15.65
CA ASP A 443 -4.08 -29.38 -15.71
C ASP A 443 -4.78 -28.13 -15.09
N ALA A 444 -4.19 -27.49 -14.08
CA ALA A 444 -4.80 -26.35 -13.36
C ALA A 444 -4.62 -24.96 -14.00
N PRO A 445 -3.40 -24.50 -14.36
CA PRO A 445 -3.22 -23.11 -14.76
C PRO A 445 -3.99 -22.80 -16.05
N VAL A 446 -3.99 -23.72 -17.02
CA VAL A 446 -4.61 -23.50 -18.33
C VAL A 446 -6.12 -23.26 -18.22
N LYS A 447 -6.84 -24.03 -17.39
CA LYS A 447 -8.31 -23.93 -17.26
C LYS A 447 -8.75 -22.69 -16.48
N ARG A 448 -8.07 -22.34 -15.37
CA ARG A 448 -8.39 -21.13 -14.57
C ARG A 448 -8.06 -19.84 -15.33
N VAL A 449 -6.90 -19.80 -15.98
CA VAL A 449 -6.45 -18.68 -16.83
C VAL A 449 -7.41 -18.41 -17.96
N SER A 450 -7.88 -19.46 -18.65
CA SER A 450 -8.83 -19.34 -19.76
C SER A 450 -10.16 -18.71 -19.33
N ARG A 451 -10.65 -19.05 -18.13
CA ARG A 451 -11.94 -18.57 -17.61
C ARG A 451 -11.87 -17.14 -17.08
N ALA A 452 -10.82 -16.81 -16.31
CA ALA A 452 -10.60 -15.45 -15.80
C ALA A 452 -10.46 -14.44 -16.95
N TRP A 453 -9.78 -14.82 -18.04
CA TRP A 453 -9.57 -13.92 -19.18
C TRP A 453 -10.71 -13.86 -20.18
N ALA A 454 -11.53 -14.92 -20.29
CA ALA A 454 -12.77 -14.85 -21.04
C ALA A 454 -13.72 -13.78 -20.46
N LEU A 455 -13.72 -13.63 -19.13
CA LEU A 455 -14.49 -12.59 -18.44
C LEU A 455 -13.88 -11.18 -18.64
N GLU A 456 -12.56 -11.05 -18.60
CA GLU A 456 -11.88 -9.76 -18.77
C GLU A 456 -11.98 -9.21 -20.20
N LYS A 457 -11.88 -10.06 -21.24
CA LYS A 457 -12.10 -9.65 -22.64
C LYS A 457 -13.49 -9.06 -22.87
N ASN A 458 -14.50 -9.54 -22.16
CA ASN A 458 -15.87 -9.02 -22.24
C ASN A 458 -16.02 -7.68 -21.50
N ALA A 459 -15.28 -7.45 -20.42
CA ALA A 459 -15.33 -6.18 -19.67
C ALA A 459 -14.70 -5.00 -20.42
N THR A 460 -13.71 -5.25 -21.30
CA THR A 460 -13.06 -4.21 -22.12
C THR A 460 -13.74 -3.92 -23.47
N GLN A 461 -14.81 -4.63 -23.84
CA GLN A 461 -15.62 -4.24 -25.00
C GLN A 461 -16.46 -3.02 -24.65
N ILE A 462 -15.91 -1.83 -24.94
CA ILE A 462 -16.67 -0.58 -24.97
C ILE A 462 -17.88 -0.80 -25.89
N PRO A 463 -19.13 -0.52 -25.47
CA PRO A 463 -20.28 -0.63 -26.34
C PRO A 463 -20.06 0.26 -27.56
N THR A 464 -19.78 -0.34 -28.71
CA THR A 464 -19.69 0.41 -29.96
C THR A 464 -21.03 1.10 -30.17
N LYS A 465 -21.04 2.43 -30.21
CA LYS A 465 -22.22 3.27 -30.40
C LYS A 465 -23.18 2.59 -31.39
N ARG A 466 -24.34 2.12 -30.90
CA ARG A 466 -25.43 1.66 -31.76
C ARG A 466 -25.73 2.79 -32.74
N LYS A 467 -25.50 2.56 -34.04
CA LYS A 467 -25.91 3.49 -35.10
C LYS A 467 -27.40 3.76 -34.91
N ALA A 468 -27.75 5.04 -34.71
CA ALA A 468 -29.14 5.45 -34.68
C ALA A 468 -29.83 4.99 -35.98
N PRO A 469 -31.06 4.45 -35.89
CA PRO A 469 -31.81 4.04 -37.07
C PRO A 469 -31.98 5.24 -38.01
N LYS A 470 -31.63 5.07 -39.29
CA LYS A 470 -31.85 6.10 -40.30
C LYS A 470 -33.36 6.40 -40.38
N PRO A 471 -33.76 7.69 -40.46
CA PRO A 471 -35.16 8.03 -40.69
C PRO A 471 -35.58 7.44 -42.05
N LYS A 472 -36.73 6.76 -42.06
CA LYS A 472 -37.37 6.31 -43.29
C LYS A 472 -37.89 7.55 -44.02
N THR A 473 -37.38 7.78 -45.22
CA THR A 473 -37.91 8.75 -46.20
C THR A 473 -39.18 8.25 -46.84
#